data_AF-A0A3D1GZI2-F1
#
_entry.id   AF-A0A3D1GZI2-F1
#
_cell.length_a   1.000
_cell.length_b   1.000
_cell.length_c   1.000
_cell.angle_alpha   90.00
_cell.angle_beta   90.00
_cell.angle_gamma   90.00
#
_symmetry.space_group_name_H-M   'P 1'
#
loop_
_entity.id
_entity.type
_entity.pdbx_description
1 polymer ?
#
loop_
_entity_poly.entity_id
_entity_poly.type
_entity_poly.pdbx_seq_one_letter_code
_entity_poly.pdbx_strand_id
1 'polypeptide(L)' 'WCHGFKLHLACNDRGEIIAFVLTGANVSDKDPNVFKVLAKRLYGKLFADKG' A
#
# COMPACT_ATOMS: atom_id res chain seq x y z
N TRP A 1 -6.44 -23.26 10.79
CA TRP A 1 -7.32 -22.26 10.14
C TRP A 1 -7.00 -20.91 10.77
N CYS A 2 -6.37 -20.00 10.03
CA CYS A 2 -6.12 -18.63 10.50
C CYS A 2 -6.89 -17.69 9.58
N HIS A 3 -8.01 -17.14 10.05
CA HIS A 3 -8.71 -16.05 9.38
C HIS A 3 -8.17 -14.74 9.94
N GLY A 4 -7.09 -14.26 9.33
CA GLY A 4 -6.55 -12.93 9.59
C GLY A 4 -6.31 -12.22 8.27
N PHE A 5 -6.29 -10.90 8.31
CA PHE A 5 -5.85 -10.06 7.20
C PHE A 5 -4.76 -9.13 7.71
N LYS A 6 -3.91 -8.67 6.79
CA LYS A 6 -2.92 -7.63 7.04
C LYS A 6 -3.34 -6.38 6.30
N LEU A 7 -3.19 -5.24 6.95
CA LEU A 7 -3.48 -3.93 6.38
C LEU A 7 -2.17 -3.18 6.22
N HIS A 8 -1.81 -2.88 4.98
CA HIS A 8 -0.67 -2.04 4.64
C HIS A 8 -1.17 -0.64 4.30
N LEU A 9 -0.67 0.38 5.00
CA LEU A 9 -1.00 1.79 4.79
C LEU A 9 0.22 2.54 4.26
N ALA A 10 0.00 3.35 3.23
CA ALA A 10 0.96 4.34 2.76
C ALA A 10 0.38 5.72 3.03
N CYS A 11 1.09 6.49 3.87
CA CYS A 11 0.72 7.85 4.24
C CYS A 11 1.72 8.86 3.66
N ASN A 12 1.26 10.09 3.40
CA ASN A 12 2.17 11.20 3.09
C ASN A 12 2.79 11.77 4.37
N ASP A 13 3.72 12.71 4.16
CA ASP A 13 4.38 13.51 5.19
C ASP A 13 3.41 14.37 6.02
N ARG A 14 2.21 14.66 5.50
CA ARG A 14 1.12 15.33 6.22
C ARG A 14 0.22 14.39 7.04
N GLY A 15 0.46 13.08 6.98
CA GLY A 15 -0.34 12.07 7.69
C GLY A 15 -1.62 11.63 6.96
N GLU A 16 -1.83 12.06 5.71
CA GLU A 16 -2.97 11.63 4.89
C GLU A 16 -2.71 10.26 4.27
N ILE A 17 -3.73 9.40 4.21
CA ILE A 17 -3.63 8.07 3.62
C ILE A 17 -3.70 8.19 2.10
N ILE A 18 -2.58 7.93 1.43
CA ILE A 18 -2.47 8.00 -0.04
C ILE A 18 -2.96 6.67 -0.67
N ALA A 19 -2.61 5.55 -0.03
CA ALA A 19 -2.98 4.22 -0.49
C ALA A 19 -3.06 3.22 0.66
N PHE A 20 -3.92 2.22 0.49
CA PHE A 20 -3.99 1.07 1.39
C PHE A 20 -4.16 -0.23 0.60
N VAL A 21 -3.64 -1.33 1.14
CA VAL A 21 -3.77 -2.69 0.61
C VAL A 21 -4.13 -3.65 1.74
N LEU A 22 -5.15 -4.48 1.50
CA LEU A 22 -5.54 -5.58 2.36
C LEU A 22 -5.02 -6.88 1.75
N THR A 23 -4.26 -7.64 2.52
CA THR A 23 -3.78 -8.97 2.13
C THR A 23 -4.26 -10.01 3.14
N GLY A 24 -4.34 -11.28 2.72
CA GLY A 24 -4.60 -12.36 3.65
C GLY A 24 -3.43 -12.55 4.64
N ALA A 25 -3.69 -13.02 5.86
CA ALA A 25 -2.65 -13.24 6.88
C ALA A 25 -1.53 -14.19 6.44
N ASN A 26 -1.78 -15.05 5.45
CA ASN A 26 -0.79 -15.96 4.88
C ASN A 26 0.17 -15.28 3.89
N VAL A 27 -0.10 -14.03 3.48
CA VAL A 27 0.76 -13.28 2.56
C VAL A 27 1.91 -12.66 3.34
N SER A 28 3.13 -12.89 2.87
CA SER A 28 4.34 -12.32 3.46
C SER A 28 4.42 -10.82 3.19
N ASP A 29 4.83 -10.04 4.19
CA ASP A 29 4.96 -8.57 4.08
C ASP A 29 6.09 -8.15 3.13
N LYS A 30 6.97 -9.09 2.76
CA LYS A 30 8.06 -8.90 1.80
C LYS A 30 7.67 -9.23 0.37
N ASP A 31 6.42 -9.62 0.13
CA ASP A 31 5.97 -9.98 -1.21
C ASP A 31 6.02 -8.74 -2.13
N PRO A 32 6.86 -8.74 -3.18
CA PRO A 32 6.98 -7.61 -4.09
C PRO A 32 5.67 -7.28 -4.82
N ASN A 33 4.70 -8.19 -4.84
CA ASN A 33 3.37 -7.93 -5.39
C ASN A 33 2.58 -6.94 -4.54
N VAL A 34 2.71 -6.98 -3.21
CA VAL A 34 2.05 -6.01 -2.31
C VAL A 34 2.58 -4.61 -2.58
N PHE A 35 3.91 -4.50 -2.73
CA PHE A 35 4.57 -3.26 -3.10
C PHE A 35 4.20 -2.81 -4.52
N LYS A 36 4.09 -3.71 -5.50
CA LYS A 36 3.63 -3.36 -6.85
C LYS A 36 2.19 -2.84 -6.86
N VAL A 37 1.29 -3.40 -6.05
CA VAL A 37 -0.10 -2.92 -5.94
C VAL A 37 -0.15 -1.55 -5.27
N LEU A 38 0.62 -1.34 -4.19
CA LEU A 38 0.79 -0.05 -3.55
C LEU A 38 1.38 0.98 -4.52
N ALA A 39 2.49 0.64 -5.16
CA ALA A 39 3.18 1.49 -6.13
C ALA A 39 2.29 1.81 -7.33
N LYS A 40 1.53 0.86 -7.89
CA LYS A 40 0.58 1.12 -8.99
C LYS A 40 -0.57 2.02 -8.56
N ARG A 41 -1.03 1.92 -7.31
CA ARG A 41 -2.04 2.85 -6.75
C ARG A 41 -1.47 4.24 -6.47
N LEU A 42 -0.17 4.32 -6.18
CA LEU A 42 0.57 5.57 -6.02
C LEU A 42 0.88 6.21 -7.38
N TYR A 43 1.26 5.42 -8.38
CA TYR A 43 1.60 5.83 -9.75
C TYR A 43 0.33 6.31 -10.46
N GLY A 44 0.14 7.62 -10.52
CA GLY A 44 -1.07 8.27 -11.06
C GLY A 44 -1.90 9.03 -10.01
N LYS A 45 -1.68 8.78 -8.71
CA LYS A 45 -2.13 9.66 -7.61
C LYS A 45 -1.03 10.56 -7.08
N LEU A 46 0.23 10.20 -7.34
CA LEU A 46 1.38 11.06 -7.15
C LEU A 46 1.31 12.15 -8.24
N PHE A 47 0.53 13.19 -7.98
CA PHE A 47 0.80 14.49 -8.56
C PHE A 47 2.15 14.90 -7.98
N ALA A 48 3.23 14.53 -8.68
CA ALA A 48 4.50 15.17 -8.43
C ALA A 48 4.25 16.66 -8.68
N ASP A 49 4.26 17.44 -7.61
CA ASP A 49 4.23 18.89 -7.71
C ASP A 49 5.37 19.26 -8.65
N LYS A 50 5.00 19.72 -9.84
CA LYS A 50 5.96 20.12 -10.87
C LYS A 50 6.34 21.56 -10.56
N GLY A 51 7.09 21.74 -9.48
CA GLY A 51 7.83 22.95 -9.17
C GLY A 51 9.11 23.01 -10.00
#